data_AF-A0A3Q3LB47-F1
#
_entry.id   AF-A0A3Q3LB47-F1
#
_cell.length_a   1.000
_cell.length_b   1.000
_cell.length_c   1.000
_cell.angle_alpha   90.00
_cell.angle_beta   90.00
_cell.angle_gamma   90.00
#
_symmetry.space_group_name_H-M   'P 1'
#
loop_
_entity.id
_entity.type
_entity.pdbx_description
1 polymer ?
#
loop_
_entity_poly.entity_id
_entity_poly.type
_entity_poly.pdbx_seq_one_letter_code
_entity_poly.pdbx_strand_id
1 'polypeptide(L)'
;MSKPALLSLHQALRKSFHSLESNQREWRSVLAECSPLMESLGNLAEQWRALSNVQISNTPLRDFPDLQERLTFKLLQATDTVLLKVNEKMSSLQSVRDSVSNQVSAVLQLYEQNSDSLDLLTVTERSATAPSVSDMLGWLQDAERHYRPAISEEEDSAADTQSRRSLPVGRRSQKMEIHGVVQC
;
A
#
# COMPACT_ATOMS: atom_id res chain seq x y z
N MET A 1 2.27 -18.09 -35.84
CA MET A 1 2.11 -16.62 -36.00
C MET A 1 2.59 -15.85 -34.75
N SER A 2 3.55 -16.38 -33.97
CA SER A 2 3.91 -15.90 -32.62
C SER A 2 4.90 -14.72 -32.57
N LYS A 3 5.73 -14.55 -33.61
CA LYS A 3 6.80 -13.55 -33.65
C LYS A 3 6.34 -12.09 -33.47
N PRO A 4 5.28 -11.59 -34.14
CA PRO A 4 4.86 -10.19 -33.95
C PRO A 4 4.29 -9.91 -32.55
N ALA A 5 3.53 -10.86 -31.98
CA ALA A 5 3.00 -10.76 -30.62
C ALA A 5 4.13 -10.72 -29.59
N LEU A 6 5.13 -11.59 -29.74
CA LEU A 6 6.31 -11.64 -28.88
C LEU A 6 7.12 -10.34 -28.91
N LEU A 7 7.35 -9.78 -30.11
CA LEU A 7 8.07 -8.51 -30.26
C LEU A 7 7.32 -7.34 -29.61
N SER A 8 6.00 -7.29 -29.76
CA SER A 8 5.14 -6.29 -29.11
C SER A 8 5.25 -6.37 -27.59
N LEU A 9 5.20 -7.59 -27.04
CA LEU A 9 5.33 -7.82 -25.60
C LEU A 9 6.71 -7.45 -25.07
N HIS A 10 7.79 -7.79 -25.77
CA HIS A 10 9.14 -7.35 -25.40
C HIS A 10 9.27 -5.82 -25.42
N GLN A 11 8.67 -5.16 -26.41
CA GLN A 11 8.68 -3.70 -26.48
C GLN A 11 7.92 -3.08 -25.30
N ALA A 12 6.77 -3.64 -24.93
CA ALA A 12 5.98 -3.20 -23.79
C ALA A 12 6.73 -3.40 -22.47
N LEU A 13 7.36 -4.56 -22.28
CA LEU A 13 8.21 -4.87 -21.12
C LEU A 13 9.40 -3.90 -21.02
N ARG A 14 10.11 -3.67 -22.14
CA ARG A 14 11.25 -2.74 -22.16
C ARG A 14 10.85 -1.32 -21.78
N LYS A 15 9.73 -0.83 -22.31
CA LYS A 15 9.16 0.46 -21.92
C LYS A 15 8.79 0.49 -20.44
N SER A 16 8.27 -0.63 -19.93
CA SER A 16 7.85 -0.74 -18.53
C SER A 16 9.02 -0.70 -17.57
N PHE A 17 10.10 -1.43 -17.84
CA PHE A 17 11.30 -1.34 -17.00
C PHE A 17 11.95 0.04 -17.02
N HIS A 18 11.94 0.72 -18.18
CA HIS A 18 12.44 2.09 -18.25
C HIS A 18 11.59 3.08 -17.45
N SER A 19 10.27 2.96 -17.56
CA SER A 19 9.33 3.76 -16.76
C SER A 19 9.44 3.46 -15.27
N LEU A 20 9.65 2.18 -14.90
CA LEU A 20 9.84 1.76 -13.52
C LEU A 20 11.07 2.39 -12.88
N GLU A 21 12.18 2.51 -13.63
CA GLU A 21 13.38 3.20 -13.16
C GLU A 21 13.11 4.69 -12.89
N SER A 22 12.37 5.35 -13.79
CA SER A 22 11.95 6.75 -13.60
C SER A 22 11.03 6.90 -12.38
N ASN A 23 10.01 6.06 -12.27
CA ASN A 23 9.07 6.03 -11.16
C ASN A 23 9.79 5.79 -9.82
N GLN A 24 10.79 4.89 -9.78
CA GLN A 24 11.59 4.65 -8.59
C GLN A 24 12.43 5.86 -8.18
N ARG A 25 12.95 6.62 -9.16
CA ARG A 25 13.70 7.86 -8.88
C ARG A 25 12.78 8.93 -8.31
N GLU A 26 11.62 9.11 -8.91
CA GLU A 26 10.61 10.06 -8.45
C GLU A 26 10.11 9.70 -7.05
N TRP A 27 9.75 8.44 -6.81
CA TRP A 27 9.36 7.93 -5.49
C TRP A 27 10.40 8.26 -4.41
N ARG A 28 11.68 7.98 -4.67
CA ARG A 28 12.77 8.30 -3.74
C ARG A 28 12.93 9.80 -3.51
N SER A 29 12.79 10.61 -4.55
CA SER A 29 12.84 12.07 -4.44
C SER A 29 11.71 12.59 -3.53
N VAL A 30 10.48 12.16 -3.78
CA VAL A 30 9.31 12.57 -2.99
C VAL A 30 9.46 12.11 -1.54
N LEU A 31 9.93 10.88 -1.29
CA LEU A 31 10.22 10.42 0.07
C LEU A 31 11.29 11.25 0.78
N ALA A 32 12.34 11.67 0.07
CA ALA A 32 13.37 12.53 0.64
C ALA A 32 12.81 13.91 1.04
N GLU A 33 11.84 14.43 0.29
CA GLU A 33 11.13 15.66 0.62
C GLU A 33 10.16 15.50 1.79
N CYS A 34 9.67 14.29 2.08
CA CYS A 34 8.85 14.02 3.27
C CYS A 34 9.65 14.08 4.58
N SER A 35 10.94 13.72 4.57
CA SER A 35 11.78 13.72 5.78
C SER A 35 11.76 15.05 6.55
N PRO A 36 12.08 16.21 5.91
CA PRO A 36 12.04 17.50 6.61
C PRO A 36 10.63 17.91 7.03
N LEU A 37 9.57 17.44 6.35
CA LEU A 37 8.19 17.70 6.76
C LEU A 37 7.85 16.95 8.06
N MET A 38 8.28 15.68 8.17
CA MET A 38 8.10 14.89 9.38
C MET A 38 8.90 15.46 10.55
N GLU A 39 10.13 15.93 10.31
CA GLU A 39 10.92 16.65 11.32
C GLU A 39 10.21 17.94 11.77
N SER A 40 9.67 18.71 10.83
CA SER A 40 8.91 19.92 11.15
C SER A 40 7.66 19.62 11.97
N LEU A 41 6.93 18.55 11.67
CA LEU A 41 5.78 18.11 12.48
C LEU A 41 6.20 17.69 13.88
N GLY A 42 7.31 16.95 14.01
CA GLY A 42 7.88 16.56 15.30
C GLY A 42 8.21 17.79 16.17
N ASN A 43 8.92 18.77 15.58
CA ASN A 43 9.25 20.02 16.25
C ASN A 43 7.99 20.82 16.66
N LEU A 44 6.95 20.87 15.81
CA LEU A 44 5.68 21.51 16.17
C LEU A 44 4.98 20.79 17.33
N ALA A 45 5.01 19.45 17.35
CA ALA A 45 4.45 18.66 18.45
C ALA A 45 5.21 18.90 19.77
N GLU A 46 6.54 19.05 19.72
CA GLU A 46 7.35 19.42 20.88
C GLU A 46 7.00 20.83 21.38
N GLN A 47 6.82 21.80 20.48
CA GLN A 47 6.40 23.16 20.84
C GLN A 47 5.00 23.18 21.48
N TRP A 48 4.05 22.42 20.93
CA TRP A 48 2.74 22.22 21.54
C TRP A 48 2.86 21.68 22.96
N ARG A 49 3.66 20.62 23.15
CA ARG A 49 3.90 20.03 24.48
C ARG A 49 4.53 21.03 25.45
N ALA A 50 5.52 21.78 24.99
CA ALA A 50 6.19 22.81 25.80
C ALA A 50 5.21 23.92 26.22
N LEU A 51 4.35 24.38 25.30
CA LEU A 51 3.33 25.38 25.60
C LEU A 51 2.26 24.87 26.57
N SER A 52 1.86 23.60 26.47
CA SER A 52 0.90 22.99 27.41
C SER A 52 1.48 22.81 28.81
N ASN A 53 2.79 22.60 28.92
CA ASN A 53 3.46 22.35 30.20
C ASN A 53 3.90 23.64 30.92
N VAL A 54 3.92 24.79 30.22
CA VAL A 54 4.36 26.05 30.83
C VAL A 54 3.19 26.81 31.45
N GLN A 55 3.36 27.23 32.69
CA GLN A 55 2.44 28.17 33.33
C GLN A 55 2.91 29.60 33.05
N ILE A 56 2.41 30.21 31.97
CA ILE A 56 2.88 31.52 31.48
C ILE A 56 2.82 32.61 32.56
N SER A 57 1.81 32.56 33.45
CA SER A 57 1.66 33.48 34.57
C SER A 57 2.86 33.48 35.55
N ASN A 58 3.63 32.39 35.60
CA ASN A 58 4.82 32.24 36.44
C ASN A 58 6.12 32.61 35.70
N THR A 59 6.02 33.17 34.49
CA THR A 59 7.18 33.56 33.68
C THR A 59 7.25 35.08 33.52
N PRO A 60 8.38 35.63 33.04
CA PRO A 60 8.45 37.05 32.64
C PRO A 60 7.46 37.43 31.52
N LEU A 61 6.82 36.47 30.85
CA LEU A 61 5.84 36.70 29.79
C LEU A 61 4.41 36.92 30.31
N ARG A 62 4.20 36.94 31.63
CA ARG A 62 2.89 37.14 32.27
C ARG A 62 2.17 38.43 31.85
N ASP A 63 2.90 39.44 31.42
CA ASP A 63 2.34 40.74 31.02
C ASP A 63 1.63 40.67 29.64
N PHE A 64 1.65 39.50 28.99
CA PHE A 64 0.97 39.22 27.73
C PHE A 64 -0.18 38.21 27.95
N PRO A 65 -1.37 38.65 28.38
CA PRO A 65 -2.48 37.77 28.77
C PRO A 65 -2.96 36.85 27.63
N ASP A 66 -2.93 37.34 26.38
CA ASP A 66 -3.41 36.59 25.21
C ASP A 66 -2.30 35.74 24.55
N LEU A 67 -1.10 35.70 25.13
CA LEU A 67 0.06 35.06 24.49
C LEU A 67 -0.19 33.56 24.27
N GLN A 68 -0.79 32.88 25.24
CA GLN A 68 -1.06 31.45 25.14
C GLN A 68 -1.98 31.14 23.95
N GLU A 69 -3.09 31.86 23.84
CA GLU A 69 -4.06 31.70 22.75
C GLU A 69 -3.40 32.00 21.39
N ARG A 70 -2.64 33.09 21.30
CA ARG A 70 -1.95 33.48 20.07
C ARG A 70 -0.89 32.47 19.64
N LEU A 71 -0.13 31.90 20.59
CA LEU A 71 0.85 30.86 20.29
C LEU A 71 0.15 29.56 19.85
N THR A 72 -0.91 29.16 20.55
CA THR A 72 -1.75 28.01 20.20
C THR A 72 -2.29 28.15 18.77
N PHE A 73 -2.84 29.30 18.43
CA PHE A 73 -3.34 29.60 17.09
C PHE A 73 -2.24 29.53 16.03
N LYS A 74 -1.06 30.11 16.30
CA LYS A 74 0.08 30.04 15.37
C LYS A 74 0.59 28.62 15.18
N LEU A 75 0.65 27.82 16.24
CA LEU A 75 1.06 26.42 16.18
C LEU A 75 0.07 25.58 15.36
N LEU A 76 -1.24 25.83 15.52
CA LEU A 76 -2.27 25.19 14.71
C LEU A 76 -2.08 25.53 13.22
N GLN A 77 -1.95 26.81 12.87
CA GLN A 77 -1.73 27.23 11.48
C GLN A 77 -0.45 26.63 10.87
N ALA A 78 0.63 26.58 11.64
CA ALA A 78 1.87 25.97 11.18
C ALA A 78 1.70 24.45 10.96
N THR A 79 0.99 23.77 11.86
CA THR A 79 0.68 22.34 11.74
C THR A 79 -0.15 22.07 10.49
N ASP A 80 -1.23 22.82 10.28
CA ASP A 80 -2.09 22.70 9.10
C ASP A 80 -1.28 22.90 7.81
N THR A 81 -0.41 23.91 7.79
CA THR A 81 0.46 24.18 6.63
C THR A 81 1.38 23.00 6.30
N VAL A 82 1.98 22.37 7.31
CA VAL A 82 2.86 21.23 7.09
C VAL A 82 2.05 19.99 6.69
N LEU A 83 0.89 19.76 7.31
CA LEU A 83 0.00 18.66 6.94
C LEU A 83 -0.50 18.77 5.49
N LEU A 84 -0.82 19.97 5.01
CA LEU A 84 -1.16 20.20 3.60
C LEU A 84 -0.03 19.76 2.67
N LYS A 85 1.23 20.15 2.98
CA LYS A 85 2.40 19.72 2.20
C LYS A 85 2.62 18.21 2.25
N VAL A 86 2.45 17.59 3.40
CA VAL A 86 2.54 16.12 3.53
C VAL A 86 1.48 15.45 2.67
N ASN A 87 0.25 15.97 2.68
CA ASN A 87 -0.83 15.44 1.87
C ASN A 87 -0.53 15.57 0.36
N GLU A 88 0.01 16.71 -0.09
CA GLU A 88 0.48 16.87 -1.48
C GLU A 88 1.52 15.80 -1.86
N LYS A 89 2.52 15.56 -1.00
CA LYS A 89 3.53 14.50 -1.25
C LYS A 89 2.91 13.11 -1.24
N MET A 90 1.93 12.85 -0.38
CA MET A 90 1.20 11.59 -0.37
C MET A 90 0.44 11.36 -1.69
N SER A 91 -0.20 12.40 -2.24
CA SER A 91 -0.83 12.34 -3.56
C SER A 91 0.19 12.07 -4.68
N SER A 92 1.38 12.67 -4.62
CA SER A 92 2.46 12.36 -5.58
C SER A 92 2.91 10.89 -5.50
N LEU A 93 3.11 10.36 -4.28
CA LEU A 93 3.46 8.94 -4.09
C LEU A 93 2.35 8.02 -4.61
N GLN A 94 1.07 8.34 -4.32
CA GLN A 94 -0.06 7.59 -4.85
C GLN A 94 -0.07 7.58 -6.39
N SER A 95 0.19 8.73 -7.03
CA SER A 95 0.28 8.81 -8.49
C SER A 95 1.38 7.92 -9.08
N VAL A 96 2.56 7.87 -8.44
CA VAL A 96 3.66 6.97 -8.86
C VAL A 96 3.24 5.50 -8.73
N ARG A 97 2.63 5.13 -7.59
CA ARG A 97 2.10 3.78 -7.37
C ARG A 97 1.07 3.39 -8.45
N ASP A 98 0.12 4.27 -8.71
CA ASP A 98 -0.96 4.02 -9.67
C ASP A 98 -0.41 3.92 -11.10
N SER A 99 0.61 4.72 -11.44
CA SER A 99 1.35 4.63 -12.71
C SER A 99 2.01 3.27 -12.90
N VAL A 100 2.72 2.77 -11.87
CA VAL A 100 3.34 1.43 -11.90
C VAL A 100 2.27 0.34 -12.03
N SER A 101 1.19 0.41 -11.24
CA SER A 101 0.12 -0.61 -11.26
C SER A 101 -0.61 -0.65 -12.61
N ASN A 102 -0.93 0.51 -13.19
CA ASN A 102 -1.55 0.60 -14.51
C ASN A 102 -0.63 0.04 -15.60
N GLN A 103 0.67 0.29 -15.50
CA GLN A 103 1.66 -0.24 -16.43
C GLN A 103 1.79 -1.77 -16.35
N VAL A 104 1.87 -2.32 -15.14
CA VAL A 104 1.90 -3.78 -14.93
C VAL A 104 0.63 -4.41 -15.49
N SER A 105 -0.53 -3.83 -15.17
CA SER A 105 -1.84 -4.29 -15.68
C SER A 105 -1.91 -4.26 -17.20
N ALA A 106 -1.42 -3.18 -17.85
CA ALA A 106 -1.43 -3.06 -19.30
C ALA A 106 -0.54 -4.12 -19.98
N VAL A 107 0.62 -4.45 -19.40
CA VAL A 107 1.51 -5.49 -19.93
C VAL A 107 0.90 -6.88 -19.75
N LEU A 108 0.29 -7.16 -18.59
CA LEU A 108 -0.39 -8.42 -18.33
C LEU A 108 -1.59 -8.61 -19.26
N GLN A 109 -2.39 -7.57 -19.46
CA GLN A 109 -3.51 -7.59 -20.40
C GLN A 109 -3.02 -7.83 -21.84
N LEU A 110 -1.89 -7.22 -22.24
CA LEU A 110 -1.29 -7.46 -23.55
C LEU A 110 -0.84 -8.92 -23.69
N TYR A 111 -0.26 -9.52 -22.65
CA TYR A 111 0.09 -10.93 -22.64
C TYR A 111 -1.16 -11.82 -22.78
N GLU A 112 -2.21 -11.57 -22.00
CA GLU A 112 -3.48 -12.31 -22.03
C GLU A 112 -4.16 -12.23 -23.41
N GLN A 113 -4.19 -11.05 -24.03
CA GLN A 113 -4.76 -10.87 -25.38
C GLN A 113 -4.02 -11.67 -26.46
N ASN A 114 -2.77 -12.04 -26.21
CA ASN A 114 -1.94 -12.77 -27.16
C ASN A 114 -1.71 -14.23 -26.74
N SER A 115 -2.36 -14.72 -25.67
CA SER A 115 -2.11 -16.06 -25.10
C SER A 115 -2.32 -17.19 -26.12
N ASP A 116 -3.32 -17.07 -26.99
CA ASP A 116 -3.62 -18.07 -28.02
C ASP A 116 -2.53 -18.14 -29.11
N SER A 117 -1.74 -17.08 -29.24
CA SER A 117 -0.67 -16.95 -30.23
C SER A 117 0.74 -17.16 -29.65
N LEU A 118 0.86 -17.11 -28.33
CA LEU A 118 2.11 -17.22 -27.58
C LEU A 118 2.18 -18.59 -26.90
N ASP A 119 2.94 -19.50 -27.50
CA ASP A 119 3.16 -20.82 -26.90
C ASP A 119 4.00 -20.71 -25.61
N LEU A 120 3.73 -21.58 -24.64
CA LEU A 120 4.40 -21.62 -23.33
C LEU A 120 5.92 -21.75 -23.47
N LEU A 121 6.37 -22.52 -24.46
CA LEU A 121 7.79 -22.72 -24.72
C LEU A 121 8.46 -21.44 -25.23
N THR A 122 7.72 -20.60 -25.97
CA THR A 122 8.21 -19.31 -26.48
C THR A 122 8.37 -18.27 -25.37
N VAL A 123 7.46 -18.25 -24.38
CA VAL A 123 7.50 -17.25 -23.30
C VAL A 123 8.44 -17.60 -22.15
N THR A 124 8.82 -18.88 -22.05
CA THR A 124 9.80 -19.40 -21.08
C THR A 124 11.21 -19.53 -21.69
N GLU A 125 11.35 -19.33 -23.00
CA GLU A 125 12.64 -19.37 -23.67
C GLU A 125 13.59 -18.29 -23.12
N ARG A 126 14.75 -18.72 -22.61
CA ARG A 126 15.84 -17.84 -22.19
C ARG A 126 16.91 -17.81 -23.27
N SER A 127 17.53 -16.65 -23.43
CA SER A 127 18.72 -16.51 -24.28
C SER A 127 19.94 -16.20 -23.42
N ALA A 128 21.15 -16.38 -23.98
CA ALA A 128 22.39 -16.01 -23.30
C ALA A 128 22.48 -14.50 -22.96
N THR A 129 21.68 -13.67 -23.63
CA THR A 129 21.76 -12.20 -23.54
C THR A 129 20.50 -11.54 -22.97
N ALA A 130 19.42 -12.30 -22.77
CA ALA A 130 18.16 -11.77 -22.27
C ALA A 130 17.36 -12.83 -21.49
N PRO A 131 16.73 -12.43 -20.38
CA PRO A 131 15.83 -13.28 -19.61
C PRO A 131 14.59 -13.65 -20.43
N SER A 132 13.83 -14.65 -19.95
CA SER A 132 12.56 -15.02 -20.58
C SER A 132 11.49 -13.96 -20.35
N VAL A 133 10.46 -13.96 -21.20
CA VAL A 133 9.28 -13.11 -21.01
C VAL A 133 8.59 -13.42 -19.68
N SER A 134 8.49 -14.70 -19.32
CA SER A 134 7.93 -15.13 -18.03
C SER A 134 8.69 -14.53 -16.84
N ASP A 135 10.03 -14.51 -16.89
CA ASP A 135 10.84 -13.92 -15.82
C ASP A 135 10.61 -12.41 -15.73
N MET A 136 10.59 -11.73 -16.88
CA MET A 136 10.37 -10.29 -16.94
C MET A 136 8.99 -9.87 -16.42
N LEU A 137 7.94 -10.65 -16.72
CA LEU A 137 6.61 -10.44 -16.16
C LEU A 137 6.62 -10.64 -14.64
N GLY A 138 7.28 -11.68 -14.15
CA GLY A 138 7.45 -11.93 -12.72
C GLY A 138 8.15 -10.77 -12.02
N TRP A 139 9.26 -10.28 -12.56
CA TRP A 139 9.98 -9.14 -11.99
C TRP A 139 9.16 -7.84 -11.99
N LEU A 140 8.33 -7.63 -13.01
CA LEU A 140 7.46 -6.46 -13.08
C LEU A 140 6.37 -6.52 -12.01
N GLN A 141 5.78 -7.70 -11.76
CA GLN A 141 4.83 -7.93 -10.68
C GLN A 141 5.49 -7.79 -9.30
N ASP A 142 6.70 -8.33 -9.12
CA ASP A 142 7.47 -8.19 -7.89
C ASP A 142 7.79 -6.72 -7.61
N ALA A 143 8.13 -5.95 -8.65
CA ALA A 143 8.34 -4.51 -8.54
C ALA A 143 7.06 -3.77 -8.16
N GLU A 144 5.89 -4.16 -8.67
CA GLU A 144 4.61 -3.56 -8.26
C GLU A 144 4.33 -3.80 -6.76
N ARG A 145 4.63 -5.00 -6.24
CA ARG A 145 4.44 -5.33 -4.82
C ARG A 145 5.22 -4.42 -3.90
N HIS A 146 6.37 -3.89 -4.33
CA HIS A 146 7.14 -2.91 -3.55
C HIS A 146 6.35 -1.63 -3.23
N TYR A 147 5.40 -1.24 -4.10
CA TYR A 147 4.60 -0.03 -3.94
C TYR A 147 3.24 -0.28 -3.28
N ARG A 148 2.85 -1.54 -3.05
CA ARG A 148 1.63 -1.85 -2.30
C ARG A 148 1.90 -1.83 -0.80
N PRO A 149 1.01 -1.22 0.01
CA PRO A 149 1.08 -1.38 1.45
C PRO A 149 0.87 -2.85 1.82
N ALA A 150 1.66 -3.37 2.75
CA ALA A 150 1.56 -4.75 3.27
C ALA A 150 0.24 -5.04 4.03
N ILE A 151 -0.67 -4.07 4.09
CA ILE A 151 -1.90 -4.11 4.90
C ILE A 151 -3.02 -4.90 4.18
N SER A 152 -2.83 -5.27 2.91
CA SER A 152 -3.84 -5.98 2.12
C SER A 152 -3.97 -7.49 2.41
N GLU A 153 -3.10 -8.08 3.25
CA GLU A 153 -3.19 -9.52 3.54
C GLU A 153 -4.25 -9.88 4.61
N GLU A 154 -4.75 -8.92 5.38
CA GLU A 154 -5.77 -9.18 6.41
C GLU A 154 -7.22 -9.13 5.90
N GLU A 155 -7.51 -8.45 4.79
CA GLU A 155 -8.90 -8.33 4.29
C GLU A 155 -9.41 -9.60 3.58
N ASP A 156 -8.53 -10.38 2.94
CA ASP A 156 -8.92 -11.66 2.32
C ASP A 156 -9.18 -12.77 3.37
N SER A 157 -8.58 -12.67 4.57
CA SER A 157 -8.84 -13.61 5.67
C SER A 157 -10.14 -13.29 6.43
N ALA A 158 -10.62 -12.05 6.38
CA ALA A 158 -11.84 -11.63 7.08
C ALA A 158 -13.11 -12.13 6.36
N ALA A 159 -13.08 -12.28 5.03
CA ALA A 159 -14.21 -12.77 4.25
C ALA A 159 -14.53 -14.27 4.48
N ASP A 160 -13.51 -15.09 4.75
CA ASP A 160 -13.68 -16.55 4.92
C ASP A 160 -14.22 -16.94 6.31
N THR A 161 -14.04 -16.06 7.31
CA THR A 161 -14.50 -16.31 8.68
C THR A 161 -16.01 -16.11 8.84
N GLN A 162 -16.64 -15.24 8.04
CA GLN A 162 -18.08 -14.99 8.08
C GLN A 162 -18.90 -16.13 7.43
N SER A 163 -18.31 -16.85 6.46
CA SER A 163 -18.98 -17.97 5.76
C SER A 163 -19.16 -19.21 6.65
N ARG A 164 -18.23 -19.46 7.58
CA ARG A 164 -18.30 -20.62 8.51
C ARG A 164 -19.32 -20.49 9.64
N ARG A 165 -19.85 -19.31 9.93
CA ARG A 165 -20.85 -19.11 11.02
C ARG A 165 -22.30 -19.35 10.61
N SER A 166 -22.58 -19.59 9.33
CA SER A 166 -23.95 -19.65 8.80
C SER A 166 -24.46 -21.06 8.47
N LEU A 167 -23.77 -22.13 8.89
CA LEU A 167 -24.30 -23.49 8.73
C LEU A 167 -25.33 -23.79 9.83
N PRO A 168 -26.60 -24.09 9.49
CA PRO A 168 -27.59 -24.48 10.48
C PRO A 168 -27.28 -25.88 10.99
N VAL A 169 -27.21 -26.03 12.32
CA VAL A 169 -27.14 -27.34 13.00
C VAL A 169 -28.45 -28.08 12.74
N GLY A 170 -28.44 -28.90 11.69
CA GLY A 170 -29.53 -29.79 11.31
C GLY A 170 -29.66 -30.96 12.29
N ARG A 171 -30.85 -31.07 12.91
CA ARG A 171 -31.31 -32.21 13.70
C ARG A 171 -31.29 -33.52 12.90
N ARG A 172 -31.00 -34.63 13.60
CA ARG A 172 -31.53 -36.02 13.51
C ARG A 172 -30.51 -36.95 14.18
N SER A 173 -30.80 -38.02 14.92
CA SER A 173 -32.00 -38.62 15.51
C SER A 173 -31.48 -39.79 16.37
N GLN A 174 -32.05 -39.96 17.57
CA GLN A 174 -32.61 -41.25 18.05
C GLN A 174 -31.75 -42.52 18.06
N LYS A 175 -31.41 -43.00 19.28
CA LYS A 175 -31.28 -44.41 19.72
C LYS A 175 -30.82 -44.37 21.19
N MET A 176 -31.22 -45.21 22.13
CA MET A 176 -32.19 -46.31 22.24
C MET A 176 -32.24 -46.58 23.76
N GLU A 177 -33.43 -46.81 24.31
CA GLU A 177 -33.63 -47.27 25.69
C GLU A 177 -32.93 -48.60 25.96
N ILE A 178 -32.35 -48.77 27.15
CA ILE A 178 -32.37 -50.05 27.87
C ILE A 178 -32.26 -49.84 29.40
N HIS A 179 -33.44 -49.89 30.03
CA HIS A 179 -33.86 -50.55 31.29
C HIS A 179 -32.85 -51.00 32.37
N GLY A 180 -33.28 -50.78 33.63
CA GLY A 180 -32.93 -51.54 34.85
C GLY A 180 -32.69 -50.63 36.07
N VAL A 181 -33.67 -50.20 36.88
CA VAL A 181 -34.47 -50.95 37.88
C VAL A 181 -33.60 -51.56 39.00
N VAL A 182 -33.65 -50.90 40.17
CA VAL A 182 -33.80 -51.44 41.56
C VAL A 182 -32.61 -51.52 42.55
N GLN A 183 -32.87 -50.87 43.71
CA GLN A 183 -32.44 -51.11 45.12
C GLN A 183 -30.95 -50.99 45.48
N CYS A 184 -30.50 -50.34 46.57
CA CYS A 184 -31.12 -49.89 47.84
C CYS A 184 -30.68 -48.46 48.19
#